data_AF-A0A1G8WPE9-F1
#
_entry.id   AF-A0A1G8WPE9-F1
#
_cell.length_a   1.000
_cell.length_b   1.000
_cell.length_c   1.000
_cell.angle_alpha   90.00
_cell.angle_beta   90.00
_cell.angle_gamma   90.00
#
_symmetry.space_group_name_H-M   'P 1'
#
loop_
_entity.id
_entity.type
_entity.pdbx_description
1 polymer ?
#
loop_
_entity_poly.entity_id
_entity_poly.type
_entity_poly.pdbx_seq_one_letter_code
_entity_poly.pdbx_strand_id
1 'polypeptide(L)'
;MSAEWLSFSGLVLMFALGLRHGLDPDHIACIDGLTWRALNHSHAHAGWIGSLFALGHGLLVTLIAVIVSKLELHFDPPGFVVTVFGWIPTLLLIAVGCLNLRLLLRRDEAYAPTGWRMSLIPARLRKQSSAWSVVVIGVLFATVFDTATQAAAWGYVASNKNGGAWAALLAGMTFTAGMMVTDTLDGRIICRIGRGIENPEAGRRVRRTLGWLIVAISFGVAVYNVAKALLPEVELDHMAFSVAGAALVVVMLGIWAWSARRARSARAAVMPGLWEDSPPTRLPSRTLSPRSVRR
;
A
#
# COMPACT_ATOMS: atom_id res chain seq x y z
N MET A 1 -26.30 -24.93 20.58
CA MET A 1 -24.99 -24.28 20.46
C MET A 1 -25.01 -23.44 19.19
N SER A 2 -25.48 -22.21 19.26
CA SER A 2 -25.45 -21.27 18.14
C SER A 2 -24.00 -20.87 17.91
N ALA A 3 -23.41 -21.30 16.79
CA ALA A 3 -22.19 -20.71 16.29
C ALA A 3 -22.42 -19.20 16.21
N GLU A 4 -21.73 -18.41 17.02
CA GLU A 4 -21.68 -16.96 16.82
C GLU A 4 -20.98 -16.74 15.48
N TRP A 5 -21.78 -16.65 14.43
CA TRP A 5 -21.40 -16.05 13.17
C TRP A 5 -20.68 -14.74 13.49
N LEU A 6 -19.54 -14.51 12.83
CA LEU A 6 -18.87 -13.22 12.79
C LEU A 6 -19.92 -12.11 12.78
N SER A 7 -20.02 -11.39 13.89
CA SER A 7 -20.98 -10.31 14.00
C SER A 7 -20.67 -9.32 12.88
N PHE A 8 -21.70 -8.78 12.25
CA PHE A 8 -21.54 -7.80 11.18
C PHE A 8 -20.61 -6.65 11.62
N SER A 9 -20.70 -6.25 12.89
CA SER A 9 -19.80 -5.29 13.52
C SER A 9 -18.33 -5.74 13.55
N GLY A 10 -18.04 -7.01 13.83
CA GLY A 10 -16.69 -7.57 13.78
C GLY A 10 -16.08 -7.55 12.38
N LEU A 11 -16.87 -7.87 11.35
CA LEU A 11 -16.43 -7.77 9.95
C LEU A 11 -16.13 -6.31 9.56
N VAL A 12 -17.00 -5.38 9.95
CA VAL A 12 -16.79 -3.94 9.71
C VAL A 12 -15.51 -3.46 10.40
N LEU A 13 -15.26 -3.91 11.63
CA LEU A 13 -14.02 -3.58 12.35
C LEU A 13 -12.78 -4.12 11.63
N MET A 14 -12.78 -5.40 11.23
CA MET A 14 -11.66 -5.99 10.50
C MET A 14 -11.40 -5.29 9.16
N PHE A 15 -12.46 -4.89 8.46
CA PHE A 15 -12.34 -4.10 7.24
C PHE A 15 -11.72 -2.73 7.50
N ALA A 16 -12.17 -2.03 8.56
CA ALA A 16 -11.63 -0.73 8.95
C ALA A 16 -10.16 -0.81 9.40
N LEU A 17 -9.79 -1.87 10.12
CA LEU A 17 -8.40 -2.16 10.48
C LEU A 17 -7.54 -2.41 9.22
N GLY A 18 -8.07 -3.15 8.24
CA GLY A 18 -7.41 -3.37 6.95
C GLY A 18 -7.17 -2.08 6.17
N LEU A 19 -8.20 -1.23 6.07
CA LEU A 19 -8.09 0.10 5.47
C LEU A 19 -6.97 0.90 6.15
N ARG A 20 -6.99 0.98 7.48
CA ARG A 20 -6.00 1.73 8.25
C ARG A 20 -4.59 1.21 8.03
N HIS A 21 -4.40 -0.12 8.10
CA HIS A 21 -3.09 -0.75 7.94
C HIS A 21 -2.46 -0.43 6.59
N GLY A 22 -3.25 -0.44 5.51
CA GLY A 22 -2.76 -0.02 4.19
C GLY A 22 -2.35 1.45 4.09
N LEU A 23 -2.71 2.29 5.07
CA LEU A 23 -2.27 3.68 5.17
C LEU A 23 -0.95 3.87 5.91
N ASP A 24 -0.36 2.79 6.42
CA ASP A 24 0.88 2.91 7.15
C ASP A 24 1.99 3.43 6.22
N PRO A 25 2.85 4.36 6.71
CA PRO A 25 3.85 5.02 5.87
C PRO A 25 4.82 4.07 5.15
N ASP A 26 5.02 2.87 5.67
CA ASP A 26 5.87 1.85 5.09
C ASP A 26 5.20 1.10 3.93
N HIS A 27 3.88 0.86 4.00
CA HIS A 27 3.06 0.39 2.87
C HIS A 27 3.10 1.42 1.74
N ILE A 28 2.76 2.68 2.04
CA ILE A 28 2.79 3.79 1.07
C ILE A 28 4.17 3.92 0.43
N ALA A 29 5.25 3.96 1.23
CA ALA A 29 6.61 4.07 0.70
C ALA A 29 7.01 2.90 -0.21
N CYS A 30 6.57 1.68 0.11
CA CYS A 30 6.86 0.48 -0.66
C CYS A 30 6.10 0.48 -2.00
N ILE A 31 4.78 0.71 -1.95
CA ILE A 31 3.89 0.72 -3.11
C ILE A 31 4.28 1.87 -4.05
N ASP A 32 4.56 3.06 -3.52
CA ASP A 32 5.07 4.19 -4.29
C ASP A 32 6.33 3.82 -5.07
N GLY A 33 7.34 3.28 -4.35
CA GLY A 33 8.62 2.92 -4.93
C GLY A 33 8.48 1.87 -6.03
N LEU A 34 7.66 0.85 -5.81
CA LEU A 34 7.38 -0.20 -6.79
C LEU A 34 6.59 0.32 -8.00
N THR A 35 5.59 1.19 -7.76
CA THR A 35 4.77 1.79 -8.81
C THR A 35 5.60 2.68 -9.73
N TRP A 36 6.42 3.56 -9.16
CA TRP A 36 7.34 4.39 -9.93
C TRP A 36 8.34 3.58 -10.74
N ARG A 37 8.84 2.49 -10.17
CA ARG A 37 9.73 1.58 -10.90
C ARG A 37 9.02 0.93 -12.08
N ALA A 38 7.79 0.45 -11.87
CA ALA A 38 7.02 -0.17 -12.95
C ALA A 38 6.66 0.80 -14.07
N LEU A 39 6.39 2.08 -13.73
CA LEU A 39 6.20 3.15 -14.71
C LEU A 39 7.47 3.42 -15.52
N ASN A 40 8.63 3.52 -14.86
CA ASN A 40 9.91 3.77 -15.53
C ASN A 40 10.29 2.66 -16.53
N HIS A 41 9.81 1.43 -16.32
CA HIS A 41 10.01 0.28 -17.21
C HIS A 41 8.78 -0.03 -18.09
N SER A 42 7.81 0.89 -18.18
CA SER A 42 6.61 0.78 -19.02
C SER A 42 5.77 -0.49 -18.81
N HIS A 43 5.74 -1.02 -17.59
CA HIS A 43 4.97 -2.21 -17.29
C HIS A 43 3.46 -1.91 -17.18
N ALA A 44 2.64 -2.69 -17.89
CA ALA A 44 1.19 -2.54 -17.90
C ALA A 44 0.53 -2.68 -16.52
N HIS A 45 1.13 -3.45 -15.61
CA HIS A 45 0.62 -3.71 -14.27
C HIS A 45 0.94 -2.61 -13.24
N ALA A 46 1.58 -1.50 -13.62
CA ALA A 46 1.93 -0.41 -12.69
C ALA A 46 0.72 0.09 -11.86
N GLY A 47 -0.48 0.16 -12.46
CA GLY A 47 -1.69 0.57 -11.76
C GLY A 47 -2.30 -0.46 -10.80
N TRP A 48 -1.74 -1.68 -10.75
CA TRP A 48 -2.20 -2.80 -9.92
C TRP A 48 -1.17 -3.20 -8.86
N ILE A 49 -0.05 -2.47 -8.74
CA ILE A 49 1.01 -2.81 -7.80
C ILE A 49 0.52 -2.85 -6.36
N GLY A 50 -0.28 -1.87 -5.96
CA GLY A 50 -0.89 -1.89 -4.63
C GLY A 50 -1.78 -3.11 -4.39
N SER A 51 -2.60 -3.50 -5.38
CA SER A 51 -3.45 -4.71 -5.27
C SER A 51 -2.62 -5.99 -5.13
N LEU A 52 -1.55 -6.11 -5.92
CA LEU A 52 -0.66 -7.27 -5.89
C LEU A 52 0.11 -7.36 -4.57
N PHE A 53 0.53 -6.21 -4.05
CA PHE A 53 1.21 -6.11 -2.77
C PHE A 53 0.27 -6.50 -1.62
N ALA A 54 -0.92 -5.91 -1.54
CA ALA A 54 -1.95 -6.22 -0.55
C ALA A 54 -2.40 -7.69 -0.63
N LEU A 55 -2.47 -8.27 -1.83
CA LEU A 55 -2.80 -9.69 -2.00
C LEU A 55 -1.75 -10.60 -1.36
N GLY A 56 -0.46 -10.35 -1.62
CA GLY A 56 0.63 -11.12 -1.03
C GLY A 56 0.69 -10.98 0.49
N HIS A 57 0.58 -9.73 0.97
CA HIS A 57 0.58 -9.41 2.39
C HIS A 57 -0.60 -10.09 3.11
N GLY A 58 -1.82 -9.82 2.65
CA GLY A 58 -3.06 -10.34 3.22
C GLY A 58 -3.18 -11.86 3.17
N LEU A 59 -2.63 -12.52 2.14
CA LEU A 59 -2.60 -13.98 2.06
C LEU A 59 -1.77 -14.60 3.19
N LEU A 60 -0.59 -14.04 3.49
CA LEU A 60 0.23 -14.56 4.58
C LEU A 60 -0.42 -14.29 5.94
N VAL A 61 -0.93 -13.08 6.15
CA VAL A 61 -1.64 -12.70 7.38
C VAL A 61 -2.82 -13.64 7.65
N THR A 62 -3.65 -13.86 6.63
CA THR A 62 -4.82 -14.75 6.72
C THR A 62 -4.39 -16.19 7.00
N LEU A 63 -3.32 -16.65 6.35
CA LEU A 63 -2.76 -17.98 6.59
C LEU A 63 -2.28 -18.14 8.04
N ILE A 64 -1.55 -17.17 8.58
CA ILE A 64 -1.11 -17.18 9.98
C ILE A 64 -2.31 -17.22 10.93
N ALA A 65 -3.32 -16.39 10.71
CA ALA A 65 -4.53 -16.35 11.52
C ALA A 65 -5.26 -17.70 11.54
N VAL A 66 -5.38 -18.36 10.39
CA VAL A 66 -6.00 -19.69 10.27
C VAL A 66 -5.16 -20.77 10.96
N ILE A 67 -3.84 -20.74 10.80
CA ILE A 67 -2.93 -21.71 11.45
C ILE A 67 -3.04 -21.59 12.98
N VAL A 68 -2.94 -20.38 13.51
CA VAL A 68 -3.04 -20.12 14.96
C VAL A 68 -4.41 -20.58 15.49
N SER A 69 -5.48 -20.26 14.77
CA SER A 69 -6.84 -20.67 15.14
C SER A 69 -7.03 -22.20 15.11
N LYS A 70 -6.44 -22.91 14.14
CA LYS A 70 -6.54 -24.38 14.04
C LYS A 70 -5.73 -25.12 15.08
N LEU A 71 -4.55 -24.60 15.43
CA LEU A 71 -3.66 -25.28 16.36
C LEU A 71 -4.10 -25.10 17.83
N GLU A 72 -5.21 -24.39 18.08
CA GLU A 72 -5.68 -23.99 19.41
C GLU A 72 -4.52 -23.54 20.31
N LEU A 73 -3.55 -22.84 19.70
CA LEU A 73 -2.41 -22.30 20.41
C LEU A 73 -2.94 -21.17 21.27
N HIS A 74 -3.40 -21.52 22.47
CA HIS A 74 -3.62 -20.61 23.58
C HIS A 74 -2.24 -20.14 24.04
N PHE A 75 -1.59 -19.34 23.19
CA PHE A 75 -0.37 -18.67 23.56
C PHE A 75 -0.80 -17.43 24.32
N ASP A 76 -0.65 -17.49 25.64
CA ASP A 76 -0.67 -16.29 26.47
C ASP A 76 0.78 -15.79 26.55
N PRO A 77 1.21 -14.89 25.64
CA PRO A 77 2.56 -14.40 25.62
C PRO A 77 2.88 -13.74 26.97
N PRO A 78 4.01 -14.08 27.61
CA PRO A 78 4.45 -13.36 28.80
C PRO A 78 4.42 -11.85 28.54
N GLY A 79 4.04 -11.02 29.53
CA GLY A 79 3.85 -9.59 29.33
C GLY A 79 5.05 -8.87 28.67
N PHE A 80 6.28 -9.30 28.97
CA PHE A 80 7.49 -8.82 28.30
C PHE A 80 7.49 -9.05 26.78
N VAL A 81 7.00 -10.21 26.31
CA VAL A 81 6.86 -10.51 24.89
C VAL A 81 5.88 -9.53 24.26
N VAL A 82 4.70 -9.30 24.86
CA VAL A 82 3.72 -8.32 24.36
C VAL A 82 4.33 -6.92 24.29
N THR A 83 5.08 -6.49 25.31
CA THR A 83 5.74 -5.19 25.32
C THR A 83 6.79 -5.08 24.21
N VAL A 84 7.70 -6.05 24.09
CA VAL A 84 8.75 -6.04 23.05
C VAL A 84 8.13 -6.00 21.66
N PHE A 85 7.15 -6.86 21.40
CA PHE A 85 6.45 -6.92 20.13
C PHE A 85 5.61 -5.67 19.84
N GLY A 86 5.08 -5.00 20.88
CA GLY A 86 4.39 -3.71 20.75
C GLY A 86 5.29 -2.55 20.29
N TRP A 87 6.60 -2.59 20.61
CA TRP A 87 7.55 -1.56 20.18
C TRP A 87 8.04 -1.74 18.74
N ILE A 88 7.91 -2.94 18.17
CA ILE A 88 8.41 -3.27 16.84
C ILE A 88 7.87 -2.29 15.77
N PRO A 89 6.55 -2.07 15.59
CA PRO A 89 6.04 -1.10 14.60
C PRO A 89 6.61 0.31 14.74
N THR A 90 6.77 0.80 15.98
CA THR A 90 7.33 2.13 16.26
C THR A 90 8.78 2.22 15.82
N LEU A 91 9.61 1.22 16.15
CA LEU A 91 11.01 1.16 15.72
C LEU A 91 11.12 1.10 14.18
N LEU A 92 10.16 0.46 13.52
CA LEU A 92 10.10 0.44 12.07
C LEU A 92 9.84 1.79 11.45
N LEU A 93 8.83 2.49 11.95
CA LEU A 93 8.46 3.80 11.43
C LEU A 93 9.64 4.77 11.57
N ILE A 94 10.37 4.68 12.68
CA ILE A 94 11.64 5.40 12.85
C ILE A 94 12.64 5.00 11.77
N ALA A 95 12.84 3.70 11.51
CA ALA A 95 13.77 3.23 10.48
C ALA A 95 13.37 3.70 9.06
N VAL A 96 12.09 3.58 8.68
CA VAL A 96 11.54 4.03 7.39
C VAL A 96 11.67 5.55 7.25
N GLY A 97 11.32 6.30 8.29
CA GLY A 97 11.47 7.75 8.34
C GLY A 97 12.94 8.17 8.18
N CYS A 98 13.86 7.56 8.92
CA CYS A 98 15.29 7.82 8.83
C CYS A 98 15.87 7.53 7.44
N LEU A 99 15.47 6.42 6.81
CA LEU A 99 15.96 6.05 5.48
C LEU A 99 15.45 6.99 4.39
N ASN A 100 14.15 7.30 4.40
CA ASN A 100 13.59 8.25 3.43
C ASN A 100 14.12 9.67 3.68
N LEU A 101 14.34 10.08 4.93
CA LEU A 101 14.98 11.35 5.25
C LEU A 101 16.42 11.40 4.73
N ARG A 102 17.21 10.34 4.93
CA ARG A 102 18.58 10.25 4.41
C ARG A 102 18.61 10.38 2.88
N LEU A 103 17.66 9.75 2.18
CA LEU A 103 17.53 9.87 0.72
C LEU A 103 17.10 11.26 0.27
N LEU A 104 16.20 11.93 1.01
CA LEU A 104 15.79 13.31 0.71
C LEU A 104 16.91 14.32 0.91
N LEU A 105 17.76 14.11 1.93
CA LEU A 105 18.87 15.02 2.22
C LEU A 105 20.02 14.91 1.21
N ARG A 106 20.11 13.81 0.44
CA ARG A 106 21.04 13.70 -0.69
C ARG A 106 20.51 14.55 -1.86
N ARG A 107 21.34 15.48 -2.34
CA ARG A 107 20.99 16.42 -3.42
C ARG A 107 21.22 15.86 -4.82
N ASP A 108 22.09 14.85 -4.97
CA ASP A 108 22.58 14.39 -6.28
C ASP A 108 21.90 13.12 -6.84
N GLU A 109 21.12 12.39 -6.05
CA GLU A 109 20.46 11.14 -6.49
C GLU A 109 18.99 11.35 -6.86
N ALA A 110 18.52 10.66 -7.91
CA ALA A 110 17.11 10.62 -8.27
C ALA A 110 16.31 9.93 -7.14
N TYR A 111 15.62 10.73 -6.32
CA TYR A 111 14.83 10.23 -5.19
C TYR A 111 13.76 9.22 -5.64
N ALA A 112 13.85 8.01 -5.10
CA ALA A 112 12.81 7.00 -5.15
C ALA A 112 12.47 6.64 -3.69
N PRO A 113 11.19 6.75 -3.26
CA PRO A 113 10.78 6.24 -1.96
C PRO A 113 11.22 4.79 -1.83
N THR A 114 11.89 4.46 -0.73
CA THR A 114 12.27 3.08 -0.45
C THR A 114 11.80 2.72 0.94
N GLY A 115 11.04 1.63 1.04
CA GLY A 115 10.92 0.91 2.31
C GLY A 115 12.30 0.36 2.70
N TRP A 116 12.61 0.34 3.99
CA TRP A 116 13.90 -0.14 4.51
C TRP A 116 14.30 -1.55 4.04
N ARG A 117 13.30 -2.39 3.73
CA ARG A 117 13.44 -3.74 3.19
C ARG A 117 13.87 -3.82 1.74
N MET A 118 13.76 -2.73 0.98
CA MET A 118 14.27 -2.70 -0.38
C MET A 118 15.80 -2.87 -0.43
N SER A 119 16.51 -2.70 0.68
CA SER A 119 17.92 -3.07 0.78
C SER A 119 18.15 -4.56 1.04
N LEU A 120 17.19 -5.25 1.67
CA LEU A 120 17.27 -6.68 2.03
C LEU A 120 16.76 -7.60 0.91
N ILE A 121 15.90 -7.11 0.02
CA ILE A 121 15.39 -7.88 -1.11
C ILE A 121 16.51 -8.09 -2.15
N PRO A 122 16.78 -9.34 -2.58
CA PRO A 122 17.78 -9.64 -3.60
C PRO A 122 17.60 -8.78 -4.84
N ALA A 123 18.71 -8.26 -5.37
CA ALA A 123 18.70 -7.37 -6.53
C ALA A 123 17.99 -7.98 -7.76
N ARG A 124 17.91 -9.32 -7.85
CA ARG A 124 17.21 -10.05 -8.93
C ARG A 124 15.68 -9.84 -8.88
N LEU A 125 15.07 -9.95 -7.70
CA LEU A 125 13.64 -9.70 -7.50
C LEU A 125 13.29 -8.21 -7.63
N ARG A 126 14.20 -7.32 -7.21
CA ARG A 126 14.02 -5.88 -7.44
C ARG A 126 14.12 -5.53 -8.92
N LYS A 127 15.05 -6.14 -9.66
CA LYS A 127 15.26 -5.86 -11.09
C LYS A 127 14.15 -6.42 -11.98
N GLN A 128 13.53 -7.52 -11.59
CA GLN A 128 12.33 -8.03 -12.25
C GLN A 128 11.09 -7.34 -11.70
N SER A 129 10.62 -6.29 -12.37
CA SER A 129 9.30 -5.71 -12.08
C SER A 129 8.21 -6.59 -12.71
N SER A 130 8.10 -7.85 -12.30
CA SER A 130 7.00 -8.74 -12.69
C SER A 130 5.89 -8.70 -11.64
N ALA A 131 4.64 -8.90 -12.05
CA ALA A 131 3.50 -8.91 -11.12
C ALA A 131 3.69 -9.90 -9.96
N TRP A 132 4.31 -11.05 -10.23
CA TRP A 132 4.65 -12.06 -9.22
C TRP A 132 5.65 -11.54 -8.19
N SER A 133 6.66 -10.79 -8.61
CA SER A 133 7.66 -10.24 -7.68
C SER A 133 7.02 -9.28 -6.68
N VAL A 134 6.01 -8.52 -7.10
CA VAL A 134 5.24 -7.63 -6.21
C VAL A 134 4.45 -8.41 -5.15
N VAL A 135 3.82 -9.52 -5.54
CA VAL A 135 3.11 -10.42 -4.59
C VAL A 135 4.10 -11.02 -3.58
N VAL A 136 5.25 -11.52 -4.04
CA VAL A 136 6.30 -12.06 -3.16
C VAL A 136 6.83 -10.99 -2.22
N ILE A 137 7.00 -9.75 -2.69
CA ILE A 137 7.39 -8.63 -1.84
C ILE A 137 6.33 -8.39 -0.77
N GLY A 138 5.04 -8.41 -1.10
CA GLY A 138 3.95 -8.33 -0.11
C GLY A 138 4.02 -9.44 0.94
N VAL A 139 4.26 -10.69 0.54
CA VAL A 139 4.44 -11.82 1.49
C VAL A 139 5.63 -11.56 2.41
N LEU A 140 6.79 -11.17 1.88
CA LEU A 140 7.97 -10.82 2.68
C LEU A 140 7.74 -9.59 3.55
N PHE A 141 6.82 -8.72 3.14
CA PHE A 141 6.43 -7.55 3.90
C PHE A 141 5.55 -7.91 5.10
N ALA A 142 4.76 -8.99 5.00
CA ALA A 142 3.95 -9.54 6.09
C ALA A 142 4.73 -10.47 7.04
N THR A 143 5.78 -11.17 6.57
CA THR A 143 6.58 -12.08 7.44
C THR A 143 7.32 -11.33 8.53
N VAL A 144 7.72 -10.12 8.22
CA VAL A 144 8.40 -9.22 9.14
C VAL A 144 7.35 -8.13 9.44
N PHE A 145 7.25 -7.54 10.63
CA PHE A 145 6.37 -6.37 10.87
C PHE A 145 4.86 -6.47 10.59
N ASP A 146 4.21 -7.59 10.91
CA ASP A 146 2.76 -7.50 11.10
C ASP A 146 2.33 -7.87 12.51
N THR A 147 3.04 -7.33 13.49
CA THR A 147 2.75 -7.54 14.91
C THR A 147 1.42 -6.95 15.33
N ALA A 148 0.96 -5.87 14.67
CA ALA A 148 -0.34 -5.25 14.92
C ALA A 148 -1.49 -6.08 14.33
N THR A 149 -1.33 -6.61 13.10
CA THR A 149 -2.35 -7.51 12.54
C THR A 149 -2.28 -8.90 13.16
N GLN A 150 -1.09 -9.34 13.61
CA GLN A 150 -0.97 -10.49 14.49
C GLN A 150 -1.70 -10.19 15.79
N ALA A 151 -1.44 -9.09 16.51
CA ALA A 151 -2.19 -8.73 17.72
C ALA A 151 -3.71 -8.63 17.49
N ALA A 152 -4.16 -8.11 16.35
CA ALA A 152 -5.58 -8.08 15.97
C ALA A 152 -6.14 -9.49 15.70
N ALA A 153 -5.38 -10.35 14.99
CA ALA A 153 -5.75 -11.75 14.77
C ALA A 153 -5.77 -12.55 16.08
N TRP A 154 -4.88 -12.23 17.03
CA TRP A 154 -4.80 -12.85 18.34
C TRP A 154 -5.93 -12.38 19.26
N GLY A 155 -6.21 -11.07 19.27
CA GLY A 155 -7.38 -10.50 19.93
C GLY A 155 -8.68 -11.09 19.41
N TYR A 156 -8.74 -11.37 18.10
CA TYR A 156 -9.86 -12.03 17.46
C TYR A 156 -10.00 -13.53 17.84
N VAL A 157 -8.89 -14.29 17.85
CA VAL A 157 -8.89 -15.68 18.32
C VAL A 157 -9.27 -15.74 19.81
N ALA A 158 -8.80 -14.80 20.63
CA ALA A 158 -9.14 -14.69 22.04
C ALA A 158 -10.60 -14.30 22.28
N SER A 159 -11.18 -13.44 21.43
CA SER A 159 -12.58 -13.00 21.55
C SER A 159 -13.58 -14.02 21.00
N ASN A 160 -13.20 -14.83 20.01
CA ASN A 160 -14.08 -15.82 19.37
C ASN A 160 -13.72 -17.25 19.74
N LYS A 161 -13.83 -17.59 21.04
CA LYS A 161 -13.57 -18.92 21.62
C LYS A 161 -14.26 -20.09 20.88
N ASN A 162 -15.36 -19.83 20.15
CA ASN A 162 -16.13 -20.82 19.39
C ASN A 162 -16.15 -20.60 17.85
N GLY A 163 -15.45 -19.59 17.31
CA GLY A 163 -15.53 -19.23 15.88
C GLY A 163 -14.68 -20.13 14.95
N GLY A 164 -13.62 -20.73 15.50
CA GLY A 164 -12.73 -21.65 14.79
C GLY A 164 -12.06 -21.04 13.54
N ALA A 165 -11.44 -21.92 12.75
CA ALA A 165 -10.64 -21.55 11.58
C ALA A 165 -11.41 -20.78 10.49
N TRP A 166 -12.72 -21.02 10.39
CA TRP A 166 -13.58 -20.35 9.41
C TRP A 166 -13.76 -18.87 9.73
N ALA A 167 -13.94 -18.56 11.01
CA ALA A 167 -14.05 -17.19 11.47
C ALA A 167 -12.72 -16.44 11.28
N ALA A 168 -11.57 -17.10 11.51
CA ALA A 168 -10.25 -16.51 11.25
C ALA A 168 -10.01 -16.24 9.75
N LEU A 169 -10.43 -17.16 8.88
CA LEU A 169 -10.35 -17.01 7.43
C LEU A 169 -11.17 -15.81 6.96
N LEU A 170 -12.43 -15.71 7.38
CA LEU A 170 -13.33 -14.60 7.02
C LEU A 170 -12.78 -13.26 7.52
N ALA A 171 -12.33 -13.18 8.78
CA ALA A 171 -11.72 -11.98 9.34
C ALA A 171 -10.47 -11.54 8.53
N GLY A 172 -9.59 -12.49 8.21
CA GLY A 172 -8.39 -12.22 7.40
C GLY A 172 -8.70 -11.78 5.97
N MET A 173 -9.69 -12.40 5.32
CA MET A 173 -10.13 -11.99 3.99
C MET A 173 -10.76 -10.60 4.00
N THR A 174 -11.57 -10.27 5.01
CA THR A 174 -12.20 -8.95 5.16
C THR A 174 -11.16 -7.87 5.46
N PHE A 175 -10.17 -8.17 6.30
CA PHE A 175 -9.02 -7.29 6.53
C PHE A 175 -8.23 -7.04 5.24
N THR A 176 -7.94 -8.11 4.49
CA THR A 176 -7.25 -8.03 3.19
C THR A 176 -8.06 -7.19 2.20
N ALA A 177 -9.39 -7.35 2.16
CA ALA A 177 -10.27 -6.55 1.31
C ALA A 177 -10.20 -5.05 1.65
N GLY A 178 -10.15 -4.70 2.94
CA GLY A 178 -9.94 -3.33 3.40
C GLY A 178 -8.61 -2.76 2.90
N MET A 179 -7.50 -3.48 3.17
CA MET A 179 -6.16 -3.06 2.75
C MET A 179 -6.04 -2.96 1.23
N MET A 180 -6.64 -3.88 0.49
CA MET A 180 -6.66 -3.83 -0.98
C MET A 180 -7.28 -2.54 -1.50
N VAL A 181 -8.27 -1.96 -0.83
CA VAL A 181 -8.86 -0.68 -1.26
C VAL A 181 -7.82 0.44 -1.19
N THR A 182 -7.17 0.63 -0.04
CA THR A 182 -6.20 1.70 0.17
C THR A 182 -4.94 1.52 -0.67
N ASP A 183 -4.37 0.32 -0.68
CA ASP A 183 -3.13 0.02 -1.40
C ASP A 183 -3.35 0.18 -2.92
N THR A 184 -4.49 -0.31 -3.43
CA THR A 184 -4.83 -0.14 -4.84
C THR A 184 -5.03 1.33 -5.20
N LEU A 185 -5.65 2.11 -4.32
CA LEU A 185 -5.84 3.54 -4.55
C LEU A 185 -4.49 4.26 -4.63
N ASP A 186 -3.60 3.97 -3.69
CA ASP A 186 -2.24 4.51 -3.64
C ASP A 186 -1.49 4.25 -4.96
N GLY A 187 -1.37 2.98 -5.36
CA GLY A 187 -0.72 2.59 -6.61
C GLY A 187 -1.36 3.23 -7.85
N ARG A 188 -2.70 3.39 -7.89
CA ARG A 188 -3.39 4.05 -9.02
C ARG A 188 -3.15 5.55 -9.05
N ILE A 189 -3.07 6.21 -7.90
CA ILE A 189 -2.77 7.64 -7.80
C ILE A 189 -1.37 7.89 -8.36
N ILE A 190 -0.38 7.16 -7.88
CA ILE A 190 1.00 7.28 -8.36
C ILE A 190 1.12 6.95 -9.83
N CYS A 191 0.49 5.88 -10.29
CA CYS A 191 0.48 5.50 -11.69
C CYS A 191 -0.13 6.59 -12.58
N ARG A 192 -1.22 7.22 -12.14
CA ARG A 192 -1.85 8.34 -12.86
C ARG A 192 -0.97 9.58 -12.86
N ILE A 193 -0.41 9.95 -11.71
CA ILE A 193 0.49 11.09 -11.58
C ILE A 193 1.72 10.88 -12.48
N GLY A 194 2.37 9.72 -12.40
CA GLY A 194 3.56 9.44 -13.20
C GLY A 194 3.32 9.41 -14.70
N ARG A 195 2.15 8.94 -15.18
CA ARG A 195 1.79 9.01 -16.60
C ARG A 195 1.48 10.43 -17.09
N GLY A 196 1.08 11.34 -16.19
CA GLY A 196 0.77 12.73 -16.52
C GLY A 196 1.96 13.68 -16.43
N ILE A 197 3.14 13.19 -16.06
CA ILE A 197 4.36 14.00 -15.95
C ILE A 197 5.18 13.85 -17.21
N GLU A 198 5.22 14.91 -18.01
CA GLU A 198 6.06 14.99 -19.21
C GLU A 198 7.47 15.52 -18.90
N ASN A 199 7.61 16.39 -17.90
CA ASN A 199 8.88 16.97 -17.50
C ASN A 199 9.57 16.16 -16.37
N PRO A 200 10.80 15.62 -16.58
CA PRO A 200 11.56 14.91 -15.56
C PRO A 200 11.78 15.67 -14.24
N GLU A 201 11.85 17.00 -14.27
CA GLU A 201 12.00 17.83 -13.06
C GLU A 201 10.71 17.90 -12.22
N ALA A 202 9.56 17.94 -12.88
CA ALA A 202 8.26 17.88 -12.22
C ALA A 202 8.07 16.52 -11.54
N GLY A 203 8.51 15.43 -12.19
CA GLY A 203 8.57 14.09 -11.61
C GLY A 203 9.42 14.03 -10.34
N ARG A 204 10.62 14.63 -10.37
CA ARG A 204 11.50 14.69 -9.20
C ARG A 204 10.90 15.48 -8.04
N ARG A 205 10.26 16.64 -8.32
CA ARG A 205 9.58 17.45 -7.29
C ARG A 205 8.46 16.65 -6.61
N VAL A 206 7.58 16.03 -7.38
CA VAL A 206 6.47 15.22 -6.85
C VAL A 206 6.97 14.10 -5.96
N ARG A 207 7.97 13.32 -6.42
CA ARG A 207 8.54 12.23 -5.63
C ARG A 207 9.12 12.75 -4.32
N ARG A 208 9.85 13.86 -4.33
CA ARG A 208 10.41 14.46 -3.09
C ARG A 208 9.31 14.96 -2.14
N THR A 209 8.23 15.54 -2.64
CA THR A 209 7.10 15.97 -1.81
C THR A 209 6.43 14.77 -1.12
N LEU A 210 6.18 13.67 -1.86
CA LEU A 210 5.67 12.43 -1.29
C LEU A 210 6.63 11.86 -0.22
N GLY A 211 7.94 11.92 -0.48
CA GLY A 211 8.95 11.53 0.49
C GLY A 211 8.88 12.31 1.80
N TRP A 212 8.77 13.64 1.74
CA TRP A 212 8.64 14.46 2.95
C TRP A 212 7.35 14.15 3.71
N LEU A 213 6.27 13.84 3.00
CA LEU A 213 5.00 13.41 3.61
C LEU A 213 5.16 12.06 4.33
N ILE A 214 5.78 11.06 3.70
CA ILE A 214 6.08 9.77 4.32
C ILE A 214 6.93 9.95 5.58
N VAL A 215 7.99 10.77 5.51
CA VAL A 215 8.87 11.05 6.66
C VAL A 215 8.11 11.73 7.80
N ALA A 216 7.29 12.74 7.48
CA ALA A 216 6.50 13.45 8.47
C ALA A 216 5.50 12.54 9.18
N ILE A 217 4.76 11.71 8.44
CA ILE A 217 3.79 10.77 9.05
C ILE A 217 4.54 9.69 9.84
N SER A 218 5.65 9.14 9.31
CA SER A 218 6.43 8.12 10.02
C SER A 218 6.92 8.60 11.37
N PHE A 219 7.54 9.79 11.43
CA PHE A 219 8.00 10.36 12.70
C PHE A 219 6.84 10.83 13.58
N GLY A 220 5.77 11.37 13.01
CA GLY A 220 4.59 11.79 13.77
C GLY A 220 3.94 10.62 14.52
N VAL A 221 3.69 9.51 13.83
CA VAL A 221 3.13 8.30 14.44
C VAL A 221 4.11 7.67 15.43
N ALA A 222 5.41 7.63 15.11
CA ALA A 222 6.41 7.11 16.04
C ALA A 222 6.49 7.95 17.33
N VAL A 223 6.49 9.28 17.23
CA VAL A 223 6.47 10.19 18.39
C VAL A 223 5.21 9.99 19.20
N TYR A 224 4.04 9.86 18.56
CA TYR A 224 2.79 9.56 19.27
C TYR A 224 2.87 8.23 20.04
N ASN A 225 3.37 7.17 19.41
CA ASN A 225 3.50 5.86 20.05
C ASN A 225 4.48 5.90 21.25
N VAL A 226 5.60 6.62 21.11
CA VAL A 226 6.55 6.83 22.21
C VAL A 226 5.92 7.66 23.33
N ALA A 227 5.23 8.76 22.99
CA ALA A 227 4.58 9.64 23.96
C ALA A 227 3.52 8.89 24.76
N LYS A 228 2.66 8.09 24.10
CA LYS A 228 1.69 7.22 24.76
C LYS A 228 2.36 6.22 25.71
N ALA A 229 3.50 5.66 25.33
CA ALA A 229 4.20 4.68 26.16
C ALA A 229 4.87 5.31 27.40
N LEU A 230 5.29 6.57 27.32
CA LEU A 230 5.90 7.31 28.44
C LEU A 230 4.86 8.00 29.33
N LEU A 231 3.76 8.47 28.73
CA LEU A 231 2.68 9.21 29.37
C LEU A 231 1.35 8.54 28.98
N PRO A 232 0.86 7.56 29.76
CA PRO A 232 -0.40 6.86 29.46
C PRO A 232 -1.60 7.80 29.37
N GLU A 233 -1.54 8.97 30.03
CA GLU A 233 -2.56 10.02 29.96
C GLU A 233 -2.71 10.67 28.57
N VAL A 234 -1.72 10.49 27.68
CA VAL A 234 -1.76 10.95 26.28
C VAL A 234 -2.51 9.95 25.39
N GLU A 235 -2.90 8.79 25.91
CA GLU A 235 -3.69 7.82 25.15
C GLU A 235 -5.03 8.44 24.74
N LEU A 236 -5.20 8.58 23.42
CA LEU A 236 -6.49 9.00 22.87
C LEU A 236 -7.54 7.97 23.24
N ASP A 237 -8.65 8.44 23.78
CA ASP A 237 -9.84 7.62 24.01
C ASP A 237 -10.23 6.88 22.72
N HIS A 238 -10.85 5.70 22.87
CA HIS A 238 -11.20 4.80 21.77
C HIS A 238 -11.99 5.51 20.66
N MET A 239 -12.85 6.47 21.04
CA MET A 239 -13.59 7.30 20.08
C MET A 239 -12.65 8.26 19.32
N ALA A 240 -11.75 8.96 20.01
CA ALA A 240 -10.80 9.89 19.40
C ALA A 240 -9.83 9.15 18.46
N PHE A 241 -9.38 7.95 18.82
CA PHE A 241 -8.53 7.11 17.97
C PHE A 241 -9.27 6.64 16.70
N SER A 242 -10.54 6.26 16.83
CA SER A 242 -11.39 5.86 15.70
C SER A 242 -11.69 7.03 14.76
N VAL A 243 -11.96 8.22 15.34
CA VAL A 243 -12.17 9.46 14.58
C VAL A 243 -10.89 9.90 13.87
N ALA A 244 -9.71 9.78 14.49
CA ALA A 244 -8.44 10.09 13.85
C ALA A 244 -8.16 9.16 12.65
N GLY A 245 -8.45 7.86 12.78
CA GLY A 245 -8.35 6.90 11.68
C GLY A 245 -9.33 7.22 10.54
N ALA A 246 -10.60 7.51 10.87
CA ALA A 246 -11.61 7.91 9.89
C ALA A 246 -11.25 9.23 9.19
N ALA A 247 -10.73 10.20 9.94
CA ALA A 247 -10.26 11.48 9.41
C ALA A 247 -9.09 11.29 8.44
N LEU A 248 -8.13 10.41 8.76
CA LEU A 248 -7.02 10.07 7.87
C LEU A 248 -7.53 9.47 6.54
N VAL A 249 -8.48 8.53 6.61
CA VAL A 249 -9.12 7.95 5.42
C VAL A 249 -9.82 9.04 4.60
N VAL A 250 -10.59 9.92 5.24
CA VAL A 250 -11.29 11.04 4.57
C VAL A 250 -10.30 12.01 3.92
N VAL A 251 -9.20 12.36 4.59
CA VAL A 251 -8.15 13.22 4.04
C VAL A 251 -7.52 12.57 2.80
N MET A 252 -7.22 11.27 2.84
CA MET A 252 -6.70 10.56 1.67
C MET A 252 -7.71 10.48 0.53
N LEU A 253 -8.99 10.23 0.82
CA LEU A 253 -10.06 10.30 -0.18
C LEU A 253 -10.21 11.71 -0.75
N GLY A 254 -9.97 12.76 0.05
CA GLY A 254 -9.96 14.15 -0.38
C GLY A 254 -8.79 14.48 -1.32
N ILE A 255 -7.57 14.09 -0.93
CA ILE A 255 -6.37 14.19 -1.78
C ILE A 255 -6.59 13.43 -3.10
N TRP A 256 -7.22 12.26 -3.04
CA TRP A 256 -7.60 11.45 -4.19
C TRP A 256 -8.60 12.18 -5.11
N ALA A 257 -9.69 12.71 -4.56
CA ALA A 257 -10.70 13.43 -5.34
C ALA A 257 -10.14 14.70 -5.98
N TRP A 258 -9.24 15.40 -5.30
CA TRP A 258 -8.54 16.58 -5.81
C TRP A 258 -7.57 16.22 -6.94
N SER A 259 -6.75 15.19 -6.75
CA SER A 259 -5.85 14.60 -7.76
C SER A 259 -6.60 14.19 -9.03
N ALA A 260 -7.72 13.49 -8.88
CA ALA A 260 -8.56 13.06 -10.00
C ALA A 260 -9.20 14.21 -10.76
N ARG A 261 -9.65 15.27 -10.06
CA ARG A 261 -10.21 16.48 -10.68
C ARG A 261 -9.17 17.23 -11.50
N ARG A 262 -7.96 17.42 -10.97
CA ARG A 262 -6.88 18.16 -11.64
C ARG A 262 -6.43 17.50 -12.94
N ALA A 263 -6.40 16.16 -12.99
CA ALA A 263 -6.10 15.39 -14.20
C ALA A 263 -7.19 15.50 -15.28
N ARG A 264 -8.47 15.60 -14.89
CA ARG A 264 -9.58 15.82 -15.83
C ARG A 264 -9.52 17.22 -16.44
N SER A 265 -9.25 18.24 -15.63
CA SER A 265 -9.09 19.62 -16.10
C SER A 265 -7.92 19.78 -17.08
N ALA A 266 -6.79 19.08 -16.85
CA ALA A 266 -5.66 19.09 -17.78
C ALA A 266 -5.99 18.41 -19.12
N ARG A 267 -6.71 17.27 -19.11
CA ARG A 267 -7.15 16.60 -20.35
C ARG A 267 -8.20 17.40 -21.12
N ALA A 268 -9.13 18.06 -20.42
CA ALA A 268 -10.14 18.89 -21.05
C ALA A 268 -9.54 20.15 -21.73
N ALA A 269 -8.47 20.71 -21.15
CA ALA A 269 -7.76 21.85 -21.74
C ALA A 269 -6.94 21.50 -23.00
N VAL A 270 -6.52 20.23 -23.16
CA VAL A 270 -5.69 19.77 -24.29
C VAL A 270 -6.52 19.29 -25.49
N MET A 271 -7.84 19.11 -25.35
CA MET A 271 -8.71 18.70 -26.47
C MET A 271 -9.97 19.58 -26.64
N PRO A 272 -9.83 20.85 -27.07
CA PRO A 272 -10.91 21.56 -27.73
C PRO A 272 -10.87 21.25 -29.24
N GLY A 273 -11.69 20.29 -29.72
CA GLY A 273 -12.04 20.25 -31.14
C GLY A 273 -11.57 19.07 -32.01
N LEU A 274 -11.58 17.83 -31.52
CA LEU A 274 -11.40 16.64 -32.39
C LEU A 274 -12.72 15.95 -32.79
N TRP A 275 -13.83 16.70 -32.80
CA TRP A 275 -15.14 16.20 -33.24
C TRP A 275 -15.74 17.02 -34.39
N GLU A 276 -14.92 17.72 -35.18
CA GLU A 276 -15.40 18.33 -36.42
C GLU A 276 -15.13 17.39 -37.60
N ASP A 277 -16.25 16.96 -38.17
CA ASP A 277 -16.40 15.98 -39.24
C ASP A 277 -15.40 16.18 -40.38
N SER A 278 -14.44 15.27 -40.49
CA SER A 278 -13.65 15.10 -41.71
C SER A 278 -13.99 13.73 -42.32
N PRO A 279 -14.53 13.68 -43.55
CA PRO A 279 -14.92 12.41 -44.18
C PRO A 279 -13.67 11.57 -44.50
N PRO A 280 -13.82 10.23 -44.61
CA PRO A 280 -12.68 9.33 -44.72
C PRO A 280 -11.98 9.49 -46.08
N THR A 281 -10.77 10.06 -46.06
CA THR A 281 -9.84 10.02 -47.19
C THR A 281 -9.45 8.57 -47.48
N ARG A 282 -9.85 8.07 -48.66
CA ARG A 282 -9.45 6.75 -49.17
C ARG A 282 -7.94 6.72 -49.37
N LEU A 283 -7.28 5.74 -48.77
CA LEU A 283 -5.87 5.42 -49.04
C LEU A 283 -5.70 4.98 -50.49
N PRO A 284 -4.70 5.48 -51.25
CA PRO A 284 -4.43 4.99 -52.59
C PRO A 284 -3.82 3.58 -52.53
N SER A 285 -4.35 2.68 -53.35
CA SER A 285 -3.88 1.31 -53.52
C SER A 285 -2.44 1.28 -54.04
N ARG A 286 -1.52 0.72 -53.25
CA ARG A 286 -0.17 0.38 -53.71
C ARG A 286 -0.24 -0.83 -54.64
N THR A 287 -0.06 -0.60 -55.93
CA THR A 287 0.26 -1.63 -56.92
C THR A 287 1.70 -2.11 -56.72
N LEU A 288 1.87 -3.41 -56.48
CA LEU A 288 3.17 -4.08 -56.48
C LEU A 288 3.65 -4.27 -57.92
N SER A 289 4.85 -3.77 -58.23
CA SER A 289 5.56 -4.02 -59.49
C SER A 289 6.72 -5.00 -59.23
N PRO A 290 6.90 -6.07 -60.02
CA PRO A 290 8.02 -6.98 -59.90
C PRO A 290 9.12 -6.63 -60.93
N ARG A 291 10.37 -6.41 -60.49
CA ARG A 291 11.61 -6.40 -61.30
C ARG A 291 12.79 -6.18 -60.34
N SER A 292 13.97 -6.77 -60.44
CA SER A 292 14.54 -7.81 -61.31
C SER A 292 15.86 -8.20 -60.65
N VAL A 293 16.08 -9.49 -60.41
CA VAL A 293 17.39 -10.01 -59.97
C VAL A 293 18.37 -9.89 -61.13
N ARG A 294 19.45 -9.12 -60.96
CA ARG A 294 20.64 -9.22 -61.81
C ARG A 294 21.71 -10.02 -61.06
N ARG A 295 22.44 -10.76 -61.90
CA ARG A 295 23.46 -11.79 -61.66
C ARG A 295 24.54 -11.39 -60.68
#